data_AF-A0A418RS89-F1
#
_entry.id   AF-A0A418RS89-F1
#
_cell.length_a   1.000
_cell.length_b   1.000
_cell.length_c   1.000
_cell.angle_alpha   90.00
_cell.angle_beta   90.00
_cell.angle_gamma   90.00
#
_symmetry.space_group_name_H-M   'P 1'
#
loop_
_entity.id
_entity.type
_entity.pdbx_description
1 polymer ?
#
loop_
_entity_poly.entity_id
_entity_poly.type
_entity_poly.pdbx_seq_one_letter_code
_entity_poly.pdbx_strand_id
1 'polypeptide(L)'
;MYAIDLILPIKTKDHDQFERRWGILENHWSTTLLNTQEVTLEWAKTMTWKGECPVVKWLETTYQKGVKLCKNAFKALGNRIERDTLLPK
;
A
#
# COMPACT_ATOMS: atom_id res chain seq x y z
N MET A 1 8.17 -2.76 -9.56
CA MET A 1 7.87 -2.38 -8.17
C MET A 1 7.26 -3.62 -7.61
N TYR A 2 8.00 -4.30 -6.74
CA TYR A 2 7.49 -5.50 -6.10
C TYR A 2 6.38 -5.06 -5.14
N ALA A 3 5.24 -5.72 -5.21
CA ALA A 3 4.16 -5.47 -4.25
C ALA A 3 4.03 -6.68 -3.36
N ILE A 4 3.73 -6.43 -2.10
CA ILE A 4 3.40 -7.45 -1.13
C ILE A 4 1.90 -7.32 -0.91
N ASP A 5 1.17 -8.42 -1.11
CA ASP A 5 -0.25 -8.45 -0.73
C ASP A 5 -0.36 -8.86 0.72
N LEU A 6 -0.93 -7.99 1.54
CA LEU A 6 -1.16 -8.26 2.95
C LEU A 6 -2.61 -8.71 3.13
N ILE A 7 -2.81 -10.03 3.14
CA ILE A 7 -4.13 -10.64 3.33
C ILE A 7 -4.36 -10.82 4.82
N LEU A 8 -5.05 -9.87 5.44
CA LEU A 8 -5.48 -9.98 6.83
C LEU A 8 -6.81 -10.73 6.94
N PRO A 9 -7.03 -11.56 8.00
CA PRO A 9 -8.28 -12.31 8.18
C PRO A 9 -9.51 -11.40 8.37
N ILE A 10 -9.28 -10.14 8.74
CA ILE A 10 -10.34 -9.14 8.91
C ILE A 10 -10.64 -8.46 7.57
N LYS A 11 -11.75 -8.83 6.91
CA LYS A 11 -12.26 -8.10 5.73
C LYS A 11 -12.47 -6.61 6.06
N THR A 12 -11.74 -5.73 5.37
CA THR A 12 -12.03 -4.27 5.37
C THR A 12 -13.05 -3.96 4.30
N LYS A 13 -14.16 -3.34 4.69
CA LYS A 13 -15.11 -2.73 3.76
C LYS A 13 -14.76 -1.27 3.43
N ASP A 14 -14.02 -0.63 4.33
CA ASP A 14 -13.75 0.82 4.30
C ASP A 14 -12.27 1.11 4.07
N HIS A 15 -11.98 2.04 3.16
CA HIS A 15 -10.62 2.47 2.80
C HIS A 15 -9.84 3.02 4.00
N ASP A 16 -10.50 3.71 4.94
CA ASP A 16 -9.87 4.26 6.13
C ASP A 16 -9.23 3.18 7.03
N GLN A 17 -9.81 1.98 7.08
CA GLN A 17 -9.22 0.87 7.83
C GLN A 17 -8.03 0.25 7.09
N PHE A 18 -8.03 0.29 5.76
CA PHE A 18 -6.90 -0.16 4.96
C PHE A 18 -5.70 0.77 5.18
N GLU A 19 -5.89 2.08 5.08
CA GLU A 19 -4.85 3.08 5.34
C GLU A 19 -4.29 3.00 6.77
N ARG A 20 -5.16 2.79 7.77
CA ARG A 20 -4.71 2.62 9.16
C ARG A 20 -3.83 1.38 9.36
N ARG A 21 -4.11 0.29 8.63
CA ARG A 21 -3.29 -0.93 8.69
C ARG A 21 -1.93 -0.69 8.05
N TRP A 22 -1.89 0.05 6.93
CA TRP A 22 -0.63 0.47 6.30
C TRP A 22 0.20 1.34 7.22
N GLY A 23 -0.39 2.32 7.91
CA GLY A 23 0.37 3.17 8.84
C GLY A 23 1.03 2.39 9.98
N ILE A 24 0.40 1.30 10.44
CA ILE A 24 0.98 0.45 11.51
C ILE A 24 2.05 -0.48 10.96
N LEU A 25 1.85 -1.01 9.75
CA LEU A 25 2.86 -1.79 9.05
C LEU A 25 4.10 -0.94 8.78
N GLU A 26 3.91 0.30 8.33
CA GLU A 26 4.98 1.28 8.08
C GLU A 26 5.74 1.62 9.37
N ASN A 27 5.02 1.88 10.47
CA ASN A 27 5.64 2.11 11.77
C ASN A 27 6.41 0.87 12.28
N HIS A 28 5.89 -0.33 12.02
CA HIS A 28 6.57 -1.59 12.34
C HIS A 28 7.87 -1.76 11.52
N TRP A 29 7.81 -1.47 10.22
CA TRP A 29 8.96 -1.53 9.31
C TRP A 29 10.03 -0.47 9.61
N SER A 30 9.63 0.72 10.06
CA SER A 30 10.57 1.81 10.38
C SER A 30 11.59 1.45 11.47
N THR A 31 11.34 0.41 12.25
CA THR A 31 12.25 -0.05 13.31
C THR A 31 13.26 -1.13 12.86
N THR A 32 13.20 -1.59 11.60
CA THR A 32 13.92 -2.79 11.17
C THR A 32 14.59 -2.64 9.80
N LEU A 33 15.77 -3.24 9.62
CA LEU A 33 16.48 -3.23 8.35
C LEU A 33 15.91 -4.29 7.40
N LEU A 34 15.05 -3.87 6.47
CA LEU A 34 14.49 -4.71 5.41
C LEU A 34 15.52 -4.89 4.29
N ASN A 35 16.49 -5.77 4.52
CA ASN A 35 17.63 -5.96 3.61
C ASN A 35 17.32 -6.91 2.42
N THR A 36 16.34 -7.80 2.57
CA THR A 36 16.00 -8.85 1.59
C THR A 36 14.49 -9.05 1.49
N GLN A 37 14.06 -9.63 0.38
CA GLN A 37 12.65 -9.91 0.12
C GLN A 37 12.09 -10.92 1.12
N GLU A 38 12.84 -11.98 1.45
CA GLU A 38 12.40 -12.96 2.44
C GLU A 38 12.29 -12.34 3.83
N VAL A 39 13.26 -11.51 4.23
CA VAL A 39 13.22 -10.81 5.53
C VAL A 39 12.01 -9.88 5.61
N THR A 40 11.64 -9.24 4.51
CA THR A 40 10.44 -8.38 4.45
C THR A 40 9.16 -9.19 4.59
N LEU A 41 9.08 -10.36 3.95
CA LEU A 41 7.92 -11.25 4.04
C LEU A 41 7.78 -11.84 5.45
N GLU A 42 8.86 -12.32 6.05
CA GLU A 42 8.86 -12.86 7.41
C GLU A 42 8.53 -11.78 8.44
N TRP A 43 9.07 -10.56 8.30
CA TRP A 43 8.72 -9.44 9.18
C TRP A 43 7.28 -8.96 9.02
N ALA A 44 6.76 -8.95 7.80
CA ALA A 44 5.37 -8.61 7.59
C ALA A 44 4.43 -9.62 8.29
N LYS A 45 4.83 -10.89 8.44
CA LYS A 45 4.05 -11.91 9.18
C LYS A 45 4.08 -11.72 10.70
N THR A 46 5.15 -11.13 11.25
CA THR A 46 5.27 -10.88 12.69
C THR A 46 4.52 -9.64 13.15
N MET A 47 4.12 -8.77 12.23
CA MET A 47 3.20 -7.67 12.52
C MET A 47 1.91 -8.23 13.13
N THR A 48 1.41 -7.61 14.20
CA THR A 48 0.11 -7.98 14.80
C THR A 48 -0.85 -6.80 14.68
N TRP A 49 -2.05 -7.04 14.15
CA TRP A 49 -3.11 -6.04 14.06
C TRP A 49 -4.36 -6.55 14.77
N LYS A 50 -4.80 -5.84 15.82
CA LYS A 50 -5.95 -6.24 16.67
C LYS A 50 -5.84 -7.68 17.23
N GLY A 51 -4.62 -8.15 17.50
CA GLY A 51 -4.35 -9.50 18.00
C GLY A 51 -4.25 -10.59 16.92
N GLU A 52 -4.41 -10.23 15.65
CA GLU A 52 -4.35 -11.16 14.50
C GLU A 52 -3.08 -10.91 13.68
N CYS A 53 -2.43 -12.00 13.25
CA CYS A 53 -1.28 -11.93 12.35
C CYS A 53 -1.73 -11.94 10.87
N PRO A 54 -1.14 -11.12 10.00
CA PRO A 54 -1.42 -11.15 8.57
C PRO A 54 -0.91 -12.40 7.87
N VAL A 55 -1.67 -12.85 6.87
CA VAL A 55 -1.17 -13.77 5.85
C VAL A 55 -0.53 -12.94 4.75
N VAL A 56 0.78 -13.00 4.66
CA VAL A 56 1.55 -12.24 3.67
C VAL A 56 1.75 -13.11 2.44
N LYS A 57 1.38 -12.59 1.26
CA LYS A 57 1.66 -13.22 -0.03
C LYS A 57 2.52 -12.33 -0.89
N TRP A 58 3.50 -12.95 -1.52
CA TRP A 58 4.29 -12.30 -2.54
C TRP A 58 3.48 -12.21 -3.84
N LEU A 59 3.33 -10.99 -4.38
CA LEU A 59 2.77 -10.80 -5.71
C LEU A 59 3.91 -10.75 -6.72
N GLU A 60 4.09 -11.85 -7.46
CA GLU A 60 4.94 -11.88 -8.65
C GLU A 60 4.33 -11.13 -9.83
N THR A 61 3.08 -10.67 -9.69
CA THR A 61 2.39 -9.92 -10.73
C THR A 61 3.11 -8.61 -10.97
N THR A 62 3.64 -8.47 -12.19
CA THR A 62 4.19 -7.20 -12.63
C THR A 62 3.03 -6.23 -12.83
N TYR A 63 2.92 -5.22 -11.97
CA TYR A 63 1.96 -4.14 -12.18
C TYR A 63 2.22 -3.52 -13.55
N GLN A 64 1.16 -3.40 -14.35
CA GLN A 64 1.24 -2.75 -15.63
C GLN A 64 1.64 -1.29 -15.42
N LYS A 65 2.90 -0.99 -15.71
CA LYS A 65 3.42 0.39 -15.71
C LYS A 65 2.97 1.07 -16.99
N GLY A 66 2.59 2.34 -16.90
CA GLY A 66 2.17 3.14 -18.07
C GLY A 66 0.68 3.14 -18.36
N VAL A 67 -0.16 2.51 -17.51
CA VAL A 67 -1.62 2.68 -17.57
C VAL A 67 -1.94 4.12 -17.18
N LYS A 68 -2.10 4.98 -18.19
CA LYS A 68 -2.61 6.35 -18.01
C LYS A 68 -4.12 6.27 -17.93
N LEU A 69 -4.70 6.86 -16.88
CA LEU A 69 -6.14 7.06 -16.83
C LEU A 69 -6.55 7.83 -18.10
N CYS A 70 -7.53 7.31 -18.85
CA CYS A 70 -8.03 8.01 -20.04
C CYS A 70 -8.37 9.46 -19.64
N LYS A 71 -7.96 10.44 -20.46
CA LYS A 71 -8.14 11.87 -20.17
C LYS A 71 -9.59 12.22 -19.78
N ASN A 72 -10.56 11.52 -20.38
CA ASN A 72 -11.99 11.70 -20.10
C ASN A 72 -12.36 11.29 -18.67
N ALA A 73 -11.83 10.17 -18.17
CA ALA A 73 -12.05 9.72 -16.80
C ALA A 73 -11.29 10.60 -15.80
N PHE A 74 -10.09 11.08 -16.16
CA PHE A 74 -9.31 12.00 -15.31
C PHE A 74 -9.97 13.38 -15.20
N LYS A 75 -10.63 13.89 -16.24
CA LYS A 75 -11.24 15.23 -16.25
C LYS A 75 -12.27 15.44 -15.13
N ALA A 76 -13.08 14.41 -14.82
CA ALA A 76 -14.04 14.46 -13.73
C ALA A 76 -13.37 14.55 -12.35
N LEU A 77 -12.21 13.90 -12.18
CA LEU A 77 -11.43 13.91 -10.95
C LEU A 77 -10.59 15.18 -10.82
N GLY A 78 -9.98 15.64 -11.92
CA GLY A 78 -9.12 16.82 -11.96
C GLY A 78 -9.83 18.11 -11.54
N ASN A 79 -11.12 18.24 -11.83
CA ASN A 79 -11.92 19.37 -11.35
C ASN A 79 -12.04 19.45 -9.81
N ARG A 80 -11.75 18.36 -9.10
CA ARG A 80 -11.76 18.29 -7.63
C ARG A 80 -10.37 18.45 -7.02
N ILE A 81 -9.33 18.51 -7.85
CA ILE A 81 -7.93 18.55 -7.41
C ILE A 81 -7.35 19.90 -7.83
N GLU A 82 -7.22 20.81 -6.88
CA GLU A 82 -6.46 22.04 -7.08
C GLU A 82 -4.96 21.76 -6.90
N ARG A 83 -4.16 22.19 -7.88
CA ARG A 83 -2.70 22.07 -7.80
C ARG A 83 -2.17 23.22 -6.96
N ASP A 84 -1.32 22.88 -5.99
CA ASP A 84 -0.58 23.87 -5.21
C ASP A 84 0.30 24.73 -6.13
N THR A 85 0.27 26.05 -5.93
CA THR A 85 1.00 27.04 -6.73
C THR A 85 2.51 26.99 -6.50
N LEU A 86 2.96 26.37 -5.42
CA LEU A 86 4.38 26.24 -5.06
C LEU A 86 5.08 25.05 -5.74
N LEU A 87 4.33 24.17 -6.43
CA LEU A 87 4.90 23.00 -7.10
C LEU A 87 5.57 23.39 -8.44
N PRO A 88 6.82 22.99 -8.69
CA PRO A 88 7.49 23.23 -9.97
C PRO A 88 6.76 22.56 -11.14
N LYS A 89 6.97 23.13 -12.34
CA LYS A 89 6.36 22.68 -13.61
C LYS A 89 7.00 21.41 -14.15
#